data_AF-A0A3Q9GCG2-F1
#
_entry.id   AF-A0A3Q9GCG2-F1
#
_cell.length_a   1.000
_cell.length_b   1.000
_cell.length_c   1.000
_cell.angle_alpha   90.00
_cell.angle_beta   90.00
_cell.angle_gamma   90.00
#
_symmetry.space_group_name_H-M   'P 1'
#
loop_
_entity.id
_entity.type
_entity.pdbx_description
1 polymer ?
#
loop_
_entity_poly.entity_id
_entity_poly.type
_entity_poly.pdbx_seq_one_letter_code
_entity_poly.pdbx_strand_id
1 'polypeptide(L)'
;MSECNVTLLTIKEYFPAGGQVAEEIEITDIRDSDRADVIFGRAILPLSKQAKNVVIYQQLLASGKKEYRTISAKCPHQGADISRDELEADGNVYCSLHRRPICIFSEYNYAYLTEKRADKYFIVSSEKT
;
A
#
# COMPACT_ATOMS: atom_id res chain seq x y z
N MET A 1 4.48 -26.66 -0.97
CA MET A 1 4.99 -25.28 -1.17
C MET A 1 3.89 -24.55 -1.92
N SER A 2 3.10 -23.72 -1.23
CA SER A 2 2.02 -22.97 -1.87
C SER A 2 2.63 -21.85 -2.71
N GLU A 3 2.30 -21.80 -3.99
CA GLU A 3 2.63 -20.63 -4.81
C GLU A 3 1.93 -19.42 -4.19
N CYS A 4 2.73 -18.39 -3.93
CA CYS A 4 2.29 -17.13 -3.34
C CYS A 4 1.62 -16.35 -4.48
N ASN A 5 0.28 -16.36 -4.56
CA ASN A 5 -0.46 -15.62 -5.59
C ASN A 5 -0.32 -14.12 -5.35
N VAL A 6 0.75 -13.53 -5.90
CA VAL A 6 0.95 -12.08 -5.95
C VAL A 6 0.39 -11.60 -7.26
N THR A 7 -0.52 -10.63 -7.22
CA THR A 7 -1.13 -10.06 -8.43
C THR A 7 -0.05 -9.39 -9.28
N LEU A 8 0.12 -9.88 -10.51
CA LEU A 8 0.86 -9.19 -11.55
C LEU A 8 -0.07 -8.11 -12.12
N LEU A 9 0.26 -6.84 -11.93
CA LEU A 9 -0.52 -5.78 -12.55
C LEU A 9 -0.41 -5.85 -14.07
N THR A 10 -1.51 -5.63 -14.77
CA THR A 10 -1.53 -5.52 -16.25
C THR A 10 -1.06 -4.16 -16.75
N ILE A 11 -0.73 -3.28 -15.81
CA ILE A 11 -0.15 -1.97 -16.03
C ILE A 11 1.28 -2.14 -16.59
N LYS A 12 1.50 -1.65 -17.80
CA LYS A 12 2.81 -1.69 -18.48
C LYS A 12 3.69 -0.48 -18.17
N GLU A 13 3.13 0.56 -17.54
CA GLU A 13 3.79 1.82 -17.25
C GLU A 13 4.14 1.95 -15.76
N TYR A 14 5.26 2.60 -15.45
CA TYR A 14 5.59 2.93 -14.06
C TYR A 14 4.77 4.13 -13.60
N PHE A 15 4.07 3.97 -12.47
CA PHE A 15 3.38 5.09 -11.81
C PHE A 15 4.16 5.54 -10.56
N PRO A 16 4.50 6.84 -10.44
CA PRO A 16 5.13 7.35 -9.22
C PRO A 16 4.17 7.24 -8.02
N ALA A 17 4.72 7.27 -6.81
CA ALA A 17 3.89 7.42 -5.61
C ALA A 17 3.21 8.79 -5.60
N GLY A 18 1.89 8.80 -5.41
CA GLY A 18 1.14 10.04 -5.25
C GLY A 18 1.31 10.65 -3.85
N GLY A 19 1.57 9.83 -2.83
CA GLY A 19 1.92 10.27 -1.49
C GLY A 19 3.42 10.58 -1.37
N GLN A 20 3.75 11.69 -0.73
CA GLN A 20 5.12 12.12 -0.46
C GLN A 20 5.34 12.31 1.04
N VAL A 21 6.56 12.00 1.49
CA VAL A 21 7.02 12.24 2.86
C VAL A 21 8.39 12.92 2.80
N ALA A 22 8.61 13.90 3.68
CA ALA A 22 9.90 14.59 3.79
C ALA A 22 10.95 13.70 4.49
N GLU A 23 10.52 12.90 5.46
CA GLU A 23 11.35 11.97 6.21
C GLU A 23 10.77 10.57 6.11
N GLU A 24 11.65 9.57 6.20
CA GLU A 24 11.24 8.17 6.21
C GLU A 24 10.38 7.86 7.45
N ILE A 25 9.32 7.07 7.27
CA ILE A 25 8.40 6.68 8.35
C ILE A 25 8.40 5.16 8.48
N GLU A 26 8.83 4.64 9.64
CA GLU A 26 8.71 3.21 9.95
C GLU A 26 7.24 2.82 10.11
N ILE A 27 6.85 1.73 9.46
CA ILE A 27 5.57 1.08 9.68
C ILE A 27 5.78 0.00 10.76
N THR A 28 5.06 0.16 11.86
CA THR A 28 5.15 -0.68 13.06
C THR A 28 3.94 -1.61 13.18
N ASP A 29 3.91 -2.47 14.20
CA ASP A 29 2.82 -3.42 14.45
C ASP A 29 2.45 -4.26 13.22
N ILE A 30 3.47 -4.72 12.49
CA ILE A 30 3.31 -5.49 11.26
C ILE A 30 2.57 -6.80 11.52
N ARG A 31 1.55 -7.07 10.72
CA ARG A 31 0.80 -8.33 10.72
C ARG A 31 0.54 -8.74 9.28
N ASP A 32 0.86 -9.98 8.95
CA ASP A 32 0.45 -10.56 7.69
C ASP A 32 -1.07 -10.75 7.69
N SER A 33 -1.69 -10.54 6.53
CA SER A 33 -3.08 -10.93 6.33
C SER A 33 -3.17 -12.41 5.94
N ASP A 34 -4.38 -12.94 5.86
CA ASP A 34 -4.65 -14.23 5.24
C ASP A 34 -4.39 -14.23 3.71
N ARG A 35 -4.17 -13.05 3.13
CA ARG A 35 -3.74 -12.86 1.74
C ARG A 35 -2.23 -12.55 1.65
N ALA A 36 -1.59 -13.18 0.67
CA ALA A 36 -0.16 -13.05 0.45
C ALA A 36 0.30 -11.66 -0.03
N ASP A 37 -0.61 -10.88 -0.60
CA ASP A 37 -0.36 -9.58 -1.22
C ASP A 37 -0.72 -8.39 -0.32
N VAL A 38 -1.23 -8.66 0.89
CA VAL A 38 -1.70 -7.63 1.81
C VAL A 38 -1.08 -7.79 3.20
N ILE A 39 -0.46 -6.71 3.68
CA ILE A 39 0.17 -6.64 5.01
C ILE A 39 -0.43 -5.46 5.77
N PHE A 40 -0.63 -5.62 7.07
CA PHE A 40 -1.13 -4.58 7.97
C PHE A 40 -0.01 -3.97 8.79
N GLY A 41 -0.19 -2.72 9.15
CA GLY A 41 0.69 -2.07 10.10
C GLY A 41 0.10 -0.77 10.63
N ARG A 42 0.93 -0.02 11.33
CA ARG A 42 0.61 1.27 11.90
C ARG A 42 1.72 2.28 11.64
N ALA A 43 1.33 3.48 11.24
CA ALA A 43 2.25 4.59 10.99
C ALA A 43 1.61 5.92 11.39
N ILE A 44 2.45 6.89 11.77
CA ILE A 44 2.05 8.29 11.90
C ILE A 44 2.19 8.93 10.52
N LEU A 45 1.09 9.01 9.78
CA LEU A 45 1.10 9.59 8.44
C LEU A 45 1.27 11.12 8.48
N PRO A 46 1.83 11.77 7.44
CA PRO A 46 2.14 13.22 7.43
C PRO A 46 1.00 14.15 7.86
N LEU A 47 -0.24 13.83 7.50
CA LEU A 47 -1.42 14.65 7.84
C LEU A 47 -2.06 14.28 9.19
N SER A 48 -1.41 13.41 9.97
CA SER A 48 -1.93 12.89 11.24
C SER A 48 -0.91 13.09 12.35
N LYS A 49 -1.39 13.47 13.54
CA LYS A 49 -0.58 13.49 14.77
C LYS A 49 -0.65 12.17 15.55
N GLN A 50 -1.39 11.19 15.02
CA GLN A 50 -1.67 9.92 15.69
C GLN A 50 -1.34 8.76 14.76
N ALA A 51 -0.89 7.65 15.34
CA ALA A 51 -0.69 6.41 14.61
C ALA A 51 -2.04 5.89 14.06
N LYS A 52 -2.10 5.70 12.74
CA LYS A 52 -3.26 5.15 12.02
C LYS A 52 -2.94 3.76 11.53
N ASN A 53 -3.99 2.94 11.37
CA ASN A 53 -3.85 1.66 10.68
C ASN A 53 -3.60 1.93 9.19
N VAL A 54 -2.62 1.25 8.64
CA VAL A 54 -2.25 1.29 7.24
C VAL A 54 -2.28 -0.11 6.66
N VAL A 55 -2.44 -0.17 5.35
CA VAL A 55 -2.35 -1.40 4.58
C VAL A 55 -1.24 -1.24 3.55
N ILE A 56 -0.39 -2.26 3.44
CA ILE A 56 0.70 -2.35 2.49
C ILE A 56 0.29 -3.39 1.44
N TYR A 57 0.12 -2.95 0.20
CA TYR A 57 -0.13 -3.82 -0.93
C TYR A 57 1.17 -4.17 -1.62
N GLN A 58 1.43 -5.48 -1.78
CA GLN A 58 2.56 -6.01 -2.53
C GLN A 58 2.11 -6.34 -3.95
N GLN A 59 2.83 -5.82 -4.93
CA GLN A 59 2.66 -6.17 -6.33
C GLN A 59 3.96 -6.72 -6.93
N LEU A 60 3.82 -7.52 -7.98
CA LEU A 60 4.93 -7.94 -8.81
C LEU A 60 5.01 -7.04 -10.04
N LEU A 61 6.15 -6.40 -10.26
CA LEU A 61 6.41 -5.62 -11.46
C LEU A 61 6.75 -6.55 -12.63
N ALA A 62 6.60 -6.07 -13.86
CA ALA A 62 7.00 -6.81 -15.07
C ALA A 62 8.49 -7.20 -15.08
N SER A 63 9.33 -6.50 -14.31
CA SER A 63 10.75 -6.84 -14.11
C SER A 63 10.99 -8.03 -13.17
N GLY A 64 9.94 -8.59 -12.56
CA GLY A 64 10.03 -9.60 -11.50
C GLY A 64 10.36 -9.03 -10.11
N LYS A 65 10.55 -7.71 -9.98
CA LYS A 65 10.75 -7.05 -8.68
C LYS A 65 9.42 -6.90 -7.95
N LYS A 66 9.44 -7.05 -6.63
CA LYS A 66 8.31 -6.71 -5.76
C LYS A 66 8.32 -5.22 -5.47
N GLU A 67 7.16 -4.59 -5.58
CA GLU A 67 6.93 -3.21 -5.15
C GLU A 67 5.85 -3.20 -4.07
N TYR A 68 5.99 -2.31 -3.09
CA TYR A 68 5.04 -2.16 -1.99
C TYR A 68 4.47 -0.75 -1.99
N ARG A 69 3.14 -0.65 -1.87
CA ARG A 69 2.43 0.62 -1.77
C ARG A 69 1.64 0.67 -0.48
N THR A 70 1.78 1.76 0.27
CA THR A 70 1.08 1.95 1.53
C THR A 70 0.02 3.02 1.40
N ILE A 71 -1.20 2.71 1.86
CA ILE A 71 -2.29 3.66 2.05
C ILE A 71 -2.92 3.49 3.43
N SER A 72 -3.76 4.44 3.83
CA SER A 72 -4.66 4.28 4.97
C SER A 72 -5.49 2.99 4.84
N ALA A 73 -5.62 2.21 5.91
CA ALA A 73 -6.54 1.07 5.95
C ALA A 73 -8.03 1.49 5.99
N LYS A 74 -8.30 2.80 6.02
CA LYS A 74 -9.65 3.37 5.97
C LYS A 74 -9.92 3.93 4.58
N CYS A 75 -10.99 3.43 3.95
CA CYS A 75 -11.53 3.94 2.70
C CYS A 75 -11.76 5.46 2.80
N PRO A 76 -11.29 6.25 1.83
CA PRO A 76 -11.39 7.72 1.88
C PRO A 76 -12.84 8.24 1.78
N HIS A 77 -13.80 7.41 1.34
CA HIS A 77 -15.20 7.81 1.22
C HIS A 77 -15.92 7.85 2.58
N GLN A 78 -15.98 6.72 3.30
CA GLN A 78 -16.76 6.58 4.53
C GLN A 78 -16.00 5.85 5.66
N GLY A 79 -14.69 5.65 5.53
CA GLY A 79 -13.89 5.01 6.58
C GLY A 79 -14.16 3.52 6.77
N ALA A 80 -14.73 2.85 5.76
CA ALA A 80 -14.77 1.40 5.72
C ALA A 80 -13.34 0.83 5.83
N ASP A 81 -13.20 -0.29 6.53
CA ASP A 81 -11.90 -0.96 6.63
C ASP A 81 -11.62 -1.71 5.33
N ILE A 82 -10.55 -1.33 4.64
CA ILE A 82 -10.13 -1.91 3.36
C ILE A 82 -8.98 -2.91 3.53
N SER A 83 -8.59 -3.22 4.77
CA SER A 83 -7.50 -4.15 5.06
C SER A 83 -7.71 -5.54 4.45
N ARG A 84 -8.95 -5.94 4.17
CA ARG A 84 -9.25 -7.25 3.56
C ARG A 84 -9.59 -7.17 2.08
N ASP A 85 -9.54 -5.98 1.50
CA ASP A 85 -9.91 -5.78 0.11
C ASP A 85 -8.74 -6.14 -0.81
N GLU A 86 -9.06 -6.78 -1.93
CA GLU A 86 -8.09 -7.26 -2.90
C GLU A 86 -7.49 -6.11 -3.73
N LEU A 87 -6.18 -6.19 -3.97
CA LEU A 87 -5.54 -5.41 -5.03
C LEU A 87 -5.79 -6.09 -6.37
N GLU A 88 -6.58 -5.44 -7.20
CA GLU A 88 -6.88 -5.90 -8.55
C GLU A 88 -5.74 -5.57 -9.52
N ALA A 89 -5.69 -6.28 -10.65
CA ALA A 89 -4.64 -6.14 -11.65
C ALA A 89 -4.58 -4.77 -12.33
N ASP A 90 -5.61 -3.94 -12.15
CA ASP A 90 -5.70 -2.56 -12.64
C ASP A 90 -5.08 -1.51 -11.69
N GLY A 91 -4.50 -1.95 -10.57
CA GLY A 91 -3.87 -1.06 -9.59
C GLY A 91 -4.84 -0.41 -8.62
N ASN A 92 -6.07 -0.93 -8.50
CA ASN A 92 -7.07 -0.44 -7.56
C ASN A 92 -7.44 -1.51 -6.54
N VAL A 93 -7.77 -1.00 -5.37
CA VAL A 93 -8.50 -1.75 -4.36
C VAL A 93 -9.94 -1.30 -4.42
N TYR A 94 -10.87 -2.25 -4.39
CA TYR A 94 -12.29 -1.94 -4.49
C TYR A 94 -12.96 -2.13 -3.15
N CYS A 95 -13.26 -1.01 -2.49
CA CYS A 95 -13.89 -0.97 -1.16
C CYS A 95 -15.05 -1.97 -1.06
N SER A 96 -14.99 -2.91 -0.12
CA SER A 96 -16.04 -3.95 0.03
C SER A 96 -17.45 -3.39 0.25
N LEU A 97 -17.60 -2.17 0.76
CA LEU A 97 -18.91 -1.57 1.05
C LEU A 97 -19.70 -1.19 -0.20
N HIS A 98 -19.05 -0.54 -1.18
CA HIS A 98 -19.73 0.06 -2.34
C HIS A 98 -18.88 0.02 -3.63
N ARG A 99 -17.79 -0.76 -3.63
CA ARG A 99 -16.94 -1.08 -4.79
C ARG A 99 -16.42 0.14 -5.55
N ARG A 100 -16.19 1.26 -4.85
CA ARG A 100 -15.51 2.41 -5.45
C ARG A 100 -14.01 2.10 -5.50
N PRO A 101 -13.32 2.39 -6.63
CA PRO A 101 -11.90 2.12 -6.76
C PRO A 101 -11.09 3.07 -5.88
N ILE A 102 -10.04 2.52 -5.29
CA ILE A 102 -9.03 3.21 -4.49
C ILE A 102 -7.69 2.88 -5.14
N CYS A 103 -7.21 3.77 -6.00
CA CYS A 103 -5.95 3.62 -6.71
C CYS A 103 -4.76 3.71 -5.74
N ILE A 104 -3.91 2.69 -5.72
CA ILE A 104 -2.71 2.60 -4.85
C ILE A 104 -1.50 3.38 -5.41
N PHE A 105 -1.74 4.26 -6.37
CA PHE A 105 -0.76 5.21 -6.91
C PHE A 105 -1.22 6.66 -6.74
N SER A 106 -2.46 6.88 -6.33
CA SER A 106 -3.10 8.21 -6.37
C SER A 106 -2.60 9.14 -5.27
N GLU A 107 -2.41 10.42 -5.62
CA GLU A 107 -2.15 11.51 -4.67
C GLU A 107 -3.34 11.72 -3.72
N TYR A 108 -4.58 11.54 -4.19
CA TYR A 108 -5.79 11.73 -3.40
C TYR A 108 -5.96 10.67 -2.31
N ASN A 109 -5.35 9.50 -2.52
CA ASN A 109 -5.33 8.42 -1.53
C ASN A 109 -4.06 8.45 -0.67
N TYR A 110 -3.18 9.44 -0.88
CA TYR A 110 -1.87 9.53 -0.27
C TYR A 110 -1.11 8.20 -0.41
N ALA A 111 -1.07 7.65 -1.62
CA ALA A 111 -0.45 6.35 -1.83
C ALA A 111 1.07 6.46 -1.83
N TYR A 112 1.69 5.96 -0.76
CA TYR A 112 3.11 6.08 -0.50
C TYR A 112 3.90 4.91 -1.08
N LEU A 113 5.13 5.18 -1.52
CA LEU A 113 6.10 4.12 -1.79
C LEU A 113 6.59 3.50 -0.49
N THR A 114 6.70 2.19 -0.44
CA THR A 114 7.19 1.47 0.73
C THR A 114 8.31 0.52 0.36
N GLU A 115 9.35 0.52 1.19
CA GLU A 115 10.48 -0.38 1.07
C GLU A 115 10.43 -1.42 2.19
N LYS A 116 10.61 -2.68 1.82
CA LYS A 116 10.84 -3.77 2.78
C LYS A 116 12.33 -3.93 3.01
N ARG A 117 12.77 -3.81 4.26
CA ARG A 117 14.16 -4.02 4.68
C ARG A 117 14.19 -5.11 5.75
N ALA A 118 14.67 -6.29 5.38
CA ALA A 118 14.57 -7.50 6.20
C ALA A 118 13.11 -7.76 6.65
N ASP A 119 12.83 -7.67 7.93
CA ASP A 119 11.52 -7.87 8.57
C ASP A 119 10.74 -6.55 8.81
N LYS A 120 11.29 -5.41 8.38
CA LYS A 120 10.71 -4.09 8.57
C LYS A 120 10.19 -3.46 7.28
N TYR A 121 9.28 -2.50 7.43
CA TYR A 121 8.69 -1.74 6.34
C TYR A 121 8.79 -0.24 6.60
N PHE A 122 9.16 0.52 5.58
CA PHE A 122 9.37 1.96 5.67
C PHE A 122 8.65 2.67 4.53
N ILE A 123 7.86 3.69 4.85
CA ILE A 123 7.45 4.68 3.85
C ILE A 123 8.66 5.55 3.57
N VAL A 124 9.19 5.47 2.35
CA VAL A 124 10.44 6.12 1.98
C VAL A 124 10.21 7.55 1.48
N SER A 125 11.17 8.43 1.76
CA SER A 125 11.15 9.80 1.24
C SER A 125 11.21 9.78 -0.29
N SER A 126 10.39 10.61 -0.91
CA SER A 126 10.41 10.85 -2.35
C SER A 126 11.43 11.92 -2.77
N GLU A 127 12.16 12.51 -1.80
CA GLU A 127 13.27 13.41 -2.11
C GLU A 127 14.42 12.62 -2.74
N LYS A 128 14.81 13.04 -3.94
CA LYS A 128 16.01 12.54 -4.62
C LYS A 128 17.23 13.02 -3.83
N THR A 129 18.00 12.10 -3.23
CA THR A 129 19.44 12.32 -3.08
C THR A 129 20.11 12.45 -4.44
#